data_AF-A0A520WBE0-F1
#
_entry.id   AF-A0A520WBE0-F1
#
_cell.length_a   1.000
_cell.length_b   1.000
_cell.length_c   1.000
_cell.angle_alpha   90.00
_cell.angle_beta   90.00
_cell.angle_gamma   90.00
#
_symmetry.space_group_name_H-M   'P 1'
#
loop_
_entity.id
_entity.type
_entity.pdbx_description
1 polymer ?
#
loop_
_entity_poly.entity_id
_entity_poly.type
_entity_poly.pdbx_seq_one_letter_code
_entity_poly.pdbx_strand_id
1 'polypeptide(L)'
;MRRRWVRTSLVIAMLGVAAASGYQLLSFEQLIEQERETERSFAALGGELTASISELRANQQGYVAAGQDPSRWMQRVTEQLDTVNISLATLARFATAPSTIGSLENAQVAINDLTQVDRRARDHSDIGQDLMASDLLFTDGPELALIAINHIGLALEAEREISDNTRAAHRKSQGVALATAMGTSVLVALLLLPSSKRSTAQDFGRTDRKVEEANRVFLQDVEESSENIDQEDTAETPSQDKTTTTTTVPAALDLQTAADLCTDLGQLSNASELNVILARTAQVFNASGIIVWVRDANGHSLRPAIGHGYSEATLARLGTIPCDDDNATAVAFRDEQMHIVPVEHNTLGAITVPIVSISGCIGVLSLELKDGWEQKEDVQATAAILSAQLSTLVVPDVTVKAKSAEAAQA
;
A
#
# COMPACT_ATOMS: atom_id res chain seq x y z
N MET A 1 -30.05 -5.00 -39.00
CA MET A 1 -31.15 -4.33 -38.26
C MET A 1 -31.69 -3.17 -39.10
N ARG A 2 -32.94 -3.24 -39.61
CA ARG A 2 -33.41 -2.32 -40.69
C ARG A 2 -34.48 -1.30 -40.25
N ARG A 3 -35.00 -1.40 -39.01
CA ARG A 3 -36.06 -0.49 -38.50
C ARG A 3 -35.45 0.73 -37.81
N ARG A 4 -35.76 1.92 -38.33
CA ARG A 4 -35.27 3.22 -37.82
C ARG A 4 -35.68 3.47 -36.36
N TRP A 5 -36.85 2.99 -35.94
CA TRP A 5 -37.37 3.15 -34.58
C TRP A 5 -36.55 2.44 -33.50
N VAL A 6 -35.90 1.31 -33.85
CA VAL A 6 -35.00 0.59 -32.94
C VAL A 6 -33.72 1.40 -32.71
N ARG A 7 -33.19 2.07 -33.75
CA ARG A 7 -32.00 2.93 -33.62
C ARG A 7 -32.28 4.17 -32.76
N THR A 8 -33.44 4.80 -32.93
CA THR A 8 -33.81 5.98 -32.14
C THR A 8 -34.04 5.64 -30.67
N SER A 9 -34.69 4.51 -30.37
CA SER A 9 -34.87 4.05 -28.98
C SER A 9 -33.53 3.77 -28.29
N LEU A 10 -32.57 3.22 -29.02
CA LEU A 10 -31.24 2.86 -28.50
C LEU A 10 -30.38 4.10 -28.23
N VAL A 11 -30.48 5.14 -29.07
CA VAL A 11 -29.83 6.45 -28.83
C VAL A 11 -30.41 7.15 -27.60
N ILE A 12 -31.74 7.12 -27.41
CA ILE A 12 -32.38 7.73 -26.23
C ILE A 12 -31.95 7.00 -24.94
N ALA A 13 -31.89 5.66 -24.97
CA ALA A 13 -31.39 4.88 -23.84
C ALA A 13 -29.92 5.22 -23.51
N MET A 14 -29.06 5.36 -24.52
CA MET A 14 -27.66 5.76 -24.34
C MET A 14 -27.55 7.16 -23.69
N LEU A 15 -28.37 8.11 -24.13
CA LEU A 15 -28.35 9.47 -23.61
C LEU A 15 -28.84 9.53 -22.15
N GLY A 16 -29.80 8.69 -21.78
CA GLY A 16 -30.24 8.51 -20.40
C GLY A 16 -29.15 7.91 -19.49
N VAL A 17 -28.42 6.89 -19.96
CA VAL A 17 -27.28 6.32 -19.23
C VAL A 17 -26.17 7.36 -19.06
N ALA A 18 -25.82 8.10 -20.11
CA ALA A 18 -24.80 9.14 -20.05
C ALA A 18 -25.16 10.26 -19.05
N ALA A 19 -26.43 10.70 -19.02
CA ALA A 19 -26.91 11.69 -18.07
C ALA A 19 -26.87 11.18 -16.62
N ALA A 20 -27.27 9.92 -16.39
CA ALA A 20 -27.22 9.30 -15.06
C ALA A 20 -25.77 9.14 -14.56
N SER A 21 -24.84 8.73 -15.43
CA SER A 21 -23.42 8.64 -15.10
C SER A 21 -22.81 10.02 -14.80
N GLY A 22 -23.16 11.05 -15.56
CA GLY A 22 -22.71 12.43 -15.31
C GLY A 22 -23.20 12.96 -13.96
N TYR A 23 -24.46 12.68 -13.59
CA TYR A 23 -25.00 13.05 -12.28
C TYR A 23 -24.31 12.32 -11.12
N GLN A 24 -24.02 11.02 -11.28
CA GLN A 24 -23.25 10.27 -10.29
C GLN A 24 -21.84 10.84 -10.12
N LEU A 25 -21.15 11.20 -11.19
CA LEU A 25 -19.82 11.81 -11.13
C LEU A 25 -19.83 13.12 -10.31
N LEU A 26 -20.79 14.02 -10.58
CA LEU A 26 -20.94 15.26 -9.83
C LEU A 26 -21.27 15.03 -8.35
N SER A 27 -22.10 14.02 -8.05
CA SER A 27 -22.44 13.67 -6.67
C SER A 27 -21.21 13.15 -5.90
N PHE A 28 -20.33 12.41 -6.57
CA PHE A 28 -19.07 11.95 -5.97
C PHE A 28 -18.07 13.09 -5.76
N GLU A 29 -17.98 14.04 -6.68
CA GLU A 29 -17.13 15.22 -6.50
C GLU A 29 -17.53 16.03 -5.26
N GLN A 30 -18.84 16.19 -5.02
CA GLN A 30 -19.35 16.88 -3.83
C GLN A 30 -18.98 16.14 -2.53
N LEU A 31 -19.11 14.82 -2.49
CA LEU A 31 -18.73 14.01 -1.33
C LEU A 31 -17.23 14.10 -1.03
N ILE A 32 -16.39 14.04 -2.07
CA ILE A 32 -14.93 14.14 -1.92
C ILE A 32 -14.52 15.53 -1.41
N GLU A 33 -15.16 16.60 -1.88
CA GLU A 33 -14.79 17.95 -1.41
C GLU A 33 -15.24 18.18 0.04
N GLN A 34 -16.42 17.67 0.45
CA GLN A 34 -16.85 17.72 1.84
C GLN A 34 -15.88 16.99 2.78
N GLU A 35 -15.40 15.80 2.39
CA GLU A 35 -14.43 15.02 3.17
C GLU A 35 -13.04 15.71 3.24
N ARG A 36 -12.66 16.47 2.21
CA ARG A 36 -11.44 17.28 2.23
C ARG A 36 -11.56 18.49 3.13
N GLU A 37 -12.71 19.15 3.16
CA GLU A 37 -12.94 20.29 4.06
C GLU A 37 -12.87 19.87 5.54
N THR A 38 -13.40 18.69 5.88
CA THR A 38 -13.30 18.14 7.25
C THR A 38 -11.86 17.80 7.62
N GLU A 39 -11.09 17.17 6.73
CA GLU A 39 -9.67 16.88 7.00
C GLU A 39 -8.85 18.16 7.16
N ARG A 40 -9.02 19.13 6.24
CA ARG A 40 -8.29 20.41 6.30
C ARG A 40 -8.62 21.18 7.57
N SER A 41 -9.88 21.19 8.00
CA SER A 41 -10.29 21.88 9.22
C SER A 41 -9.75 21.19 10.47
N PHE A 42 -9.76 19.86 10.53
CA PHE A 42 -9.14 19.11 11.61
C PHE A 42 -7.63 19.36 11.72
N ALA A 43 -6.92 19.30 10.59
CA ALA A 43 -5.48 19.57 10.53
C ALA A 43 -5.14 21.02 10.91
N ALA A 44 -5.94 21.99 10.44
CA ALA A 44 -5.76 23.40 10.79
C ALA A 44 -5.95 23.63 12.30
N LEU A 45 -7.00 23.06 12.90
CA LEU A 45 -7.26 23.15 14.34
C LEU A 45 -6.15 22.51 15.17
N GLY A 46 -5.63 21.34 14.76
CA GLY A 46 -4.51 20.70 15.44
C GLY A 46 -3.20 21.50 15.34
N GLY A 47 -2.95 22.13 14.19
CA GLY A 47 -1.82 23.04 14.01
C GLY A 47 -1.93 24.29 14.88
N GLU A 48 -3.11 24.92 14.93
CA GLU A 48 -3.40 26.08 15.79
C GLU A 48 -3.24 25.75 17.28
N LEU A 49 -3.69 24.56 17.70
CA LEU A 49 -3.52 24.07 19.07
C LEU A 49 -2.04 23.88 19.42
N THR A 50 -1.26 23.27 18.53
CA THR A 50 0.19 23.08 18.71
C THR A 50 0.91 24.42 18.86
N ALA A 51 0.54 25.41 18.03
CA ALA A 51 1.05 26.77 18.15
C ALA A 51 0.64 27.43 19.47
N SER A 52 -0.60 27.23 19.92
CA SER A 52 -1.11 27.76 21.19
C SER A 52 -0.37 27.18 22.40
N ILE A 53 -0.03 25.89 22.38
CA ILE A 53 0.78 25.24 23.43
C ILE A 53 2.22 25.79 23.41
N SER A 54 2.78 26.06 22.23
CA SER A 54 4.11 26.65 22.09
C SER A 54 4.14 28.09 22.62
N GLU A 55 3.12 28.90 22.33
CA GLU A 55 3.00 30.27 22.84
C GLU A 55 2.73 30.29 24.36
N LEU A 56 1.88 29.40 24.87
CA LEU A 56 1.71 29.17 26.31
C LEU A 56 3.07 29.00 26.99
N ARG A 57 3.95 28.18 26.37
CA ARG A 57 5.28 27.92 26.89
C ARG A 57 6.16 29.15 26.91
N ALA A 58 6.13 29.95 25.85
CA ALA A 58 6.84 31.23 25.78
C ALA A 58 6.32 32.21 26.84
N ASN A 59 5.01 32.22 27.13
CA ASN A 59 4.41 33.11 28.12
C ASN A 59 4.76 32.72 29.56
N GLN A 60 4.87 31.42 29.85
CA GLN A 60 5.33 30.95 31.17
C GLN A 60 6.79 31.34 31.48
N GLN A 61 7.63 31.58 30.47
CA GLN A 61 8.98 32.12 30.65
C GLN A 61 8.95 33.57 31.19
N GLY A 62 7.86 34.29 30.95
CA GLY A 62 7.65 35.66 31.45
C GLY A 62 7.52 35.77 32.97
N TYR A 63 7.28 34.66 33.69
CA TYR A 63 7.14 34.68 35.15
C TYR A 63 8.42 35.11 35.86
N VAL A 64 9.57 34.70 35.32
CA VAL A 64 10.88 34.89 35.95
C VAL A 64 11.70 35.98 35.27
N ALA A 65 11.14 36.67 34.28
CA ALA A 65 11.83 37.73 33.57
C ALA A 65 11.98 38.98 34.47
N ALA A 66 13.22 39.33 34.79
CA ALA A 66 13.52 40.46 35.67
C ALA A 66 12.90 41.77 35.15
N GLY A 67 12.16 42.46 36.03
CA GLY A 67 11.54 43.77 35.74
C GLY A 67 10.15 43.71 35.10
N GLN A 68 9.55 42.52 34.96
CA GLN A 68 8.17 42.37 34.50
C GLN A 68 7.22 42.07 35.66
N ASP A 69 5.92 42.35 35.48
CA ASP A 69 4.88 42.04 36.47
C ASP A 69 4.42 40.57 36.31
N PRO A 70 4.75 39.68 37.27
CA PRO A 70 4.42 38.26 37.16
C PRO A 70 2.91 38.00 37.13
N SER A 71 2.11 38.85 37.80
CA SER A 71 0.66 38.67 37.89
C SER A 71 -0.03 38.75 36.52
N ARG A 72 0.42 39.67 35.67
CA ARG A 72 -0.06 39.83 34.30
C ARG A 72 0.24 38.59 33.44
N TRP A 73 1.43 38.00 33.60
CA TRP A 73 1.80 36.80 32.87
C TRP A 73 1.03 35.58 33.36
N MET A 74 0.84 35.45 34.68
CA MET A 74 0.03 34.38 35.26
C MET A 74 -1.42 34.43 34.77
N GLN A 75 -2.00 35.63 34.67
CA GLN A 75 -3.33 35.78 34.07
C GLN A 75 -3.34 35.32 32.61
N ARG A 76 -2.39 35.78 31.78
CA ARG A 76 -2.29 35.39 30.36
C ARG A 76 -2.12 33.88 30.18
N VAL A 77 -1.29 33.25 30.99
CA VAL A 77 -1.09 31.79 30.97
C VAL A 77 -2.38 31.06 31.35
N THR A 78 -3.15 31.59 32.30
CA THR A 78 -4.44 30.99 32.72
C THR A 78 -5.46 31.04 31.58
N GLU A 79 -5.61 32.20 30.94
CA GLU A 79 -6.48 32.37 29.76
C GLU A 79 -6.07 31.45 28.60
N GLN A 80 -4.77 31.24 28.42
CA GLN A 80 -4.24 30.40 27.36
C GLN A 80 -4.39 28.90 27.65
N LEU A 81 -4.25 28.47 28.91
CA LEU A 81 -4.59 27.10 29.33
C LEU A 81 -6.07 26.80 29.11
N ASP A 82 -6.97 27.73 29.44
CA ASP A 82 -8.41 27.57 29.16
C ASP A 82 -8.67 27.44 27.65
N THR A 83 -8.00 28.26 26.84
CA THR A 83 -8.09 28.19 25.38
C THR A 83 -7.59 26.84 24.85
N VAL A 84 -6.45 26.34 25.33
CA VAL A 84 -5.90 25.03 24.95
C VAL A 84 -6.88 23.91 25.31
N ASN A 85 -7.46 23.92 26.50
CA ASN A 85 -8.46 22.92 26.92
C ASN A 85 -9.71 22.93 26.04
N ILE A 86 -10.24 24.13 25.73
CA ILE A 86 -11.40 24.27 24.85
C ILE A 86 -11.10 23.76 23.43
N SER A 87 -9.93 24.14 22.89
CA SER A 87 -9.50 23.73 21.55
C SER A 87 -9.25 22.23 21.47
N LEU A 88 -8.66 21.62 22.51
CA LEU A 88 -8.44 20.17 22.57
C LEU A 88 -9.77 19.40 22.66
N ALA A 89 -10.71 19.85 23.49
CA ALA A 89 -12.05 19.28 23.55
C ALA A 89 -12.83 19.45 22.24
N THR A 90 -12.62 20.58 21.54
CA THR A 90 -13.19 20.81 20.21
C THR A 90 -12.62 19.83 19.21
N LEU A 91 -11.30 19.70 19.15
CA LEU A 91 -10.61 18.76 18.26
C LEU A 91 -11.10 17.32 18.50
N ALA A 92 -11.24 16.89 19.76
CA ALA A 92 -11.76 15.57 20.11
C ALA A 92 -13.19 15.31 19.62
N ARG A 93 -14.05 16.34 19.52
CA ARG A 93 -15.41 16.21 18.97
C ARG A 93 -15.43 16.06 17.45
N PHE A 94 -14.42 16.56 16.76
CA PHE A 94 -14.27 16.43 15.31
C PHE A 94 -13.54 15.15 14.90
N ALA A 95 -12.91 14.45 15.84
CA ALA A 95 -12.22 13.19 15.58
C ALA A 95 -13.19 12.11 15.11
N THR A 96 -12.83 11.41 14.03
CA THR A 96 -13.60 10.28 13.50
C THR A 96 -12.91 8.95 13.78
N ALA A 97 -11.59 8.91 13.89
CA ALA A 97 -10.87 7.67 14.18
C ALA A 97 -10.82 7.35 15.69
N PRO A 98 -11.04 6.08 16.10
CA PRO A 98 -10.94 5.69 17.51
C PRO A 98 -9.55 5.92 18.13
N SER A 99 -8.48 5.72 17.34
CA SER A 99 -7.09 5.97 17.74
C SER A 99 -6.79 7.46 17.95
N THR A 100 -7.44 8.35 17.19
CA THR A 100 -7.39 9.80 17.38
C THR A 100 -7.90 10.19 18.76
N ILE A 101 -9.05 9.64 19.19
CA ILE A 101 -9.64 9.92 20.50
C ILE A 101 -8.67 9.57 21.63
N GLY A 102 -8.10 8.36 21.62
CA GLY A 102 -7.15 7.95 22.66
C GLY A 102 -5.87 8.81 22.69
N SER A 103 -5.40 9.26 21.52
CA SER A 103 -4.26 10.17 21.46
C SER A 103 -4.58 11.55 22.03
N LEU A 104 -5.76 12.11 21.72
CA LEU A 104 -6.21 13.39 22.27
C LEU A 104 -6.49 13.33 23.78
N GLU A 105 -6.95 12.18 24.31
CA GLU A 105 -7.07 11.94 25.74
C GLU A 105 -5.70 11.98 26.43
N ASN A 106 -4.68 11.34 25.85
CA ASN A 106 -3.31 11.41 26.38
C ASN A 106 -2.74 12.84 26.33
N ALA A 107 -3.03 13.60 25.27
CA ALA A 107 -2.69 15.01 25.22
C ALA A 107 -3.38 15.81 26.34
N GLN A 108 -4.65 15.51 26.63
CA GLN A 108 -5.41 16.17 27.70
C GLN A 108 -4.82 15.86 29.08
N VAL A 109 -4.36 14.63 29.31
CA VAL A 109 -3.63 14.25 30.53
C VAL A 109 -2.37 15.12 30.68
N ALA A 110 -1.55 15.23 29.64
CA ALA A 110 -0.33 16.04 29.69
C ALA A 110 -0.61 17.54 29.93
N ILE A 111 -1.69 18.10 29.37
CA ILE A 111 -2.12 19.48 29.65
C ILE A 111 -2.62 19.65 31.08
N ASN A 112 -3.32 18.65 31.64
CA ASN A 112 -3.75 18.68 33.04
C ASN A 112 -2.54 18.65 34.00
N ASP A 113 -1.55 17.84 33.69
CA ASP A 113 -0.29 17.77 34.45
C ASP A 113 0.49 19.08 34.34
N LEU A 114 0.55 19.68 33.14
CA LEU A 114 1.15 20.99 32.92
C LEU A 114 0.44 22.08 33.76
N THR A 115 -0.88 22.02 33.85
CA THR A 115 -1.68 22.92 34.70
C THR A 115 -1.34 22.74 36.18
N GLN A 116 -1.06 21.50 36.62
CA GLN A 116 -0.65 21.22 37.98
C GLN A 116 0.77 21.72 38.26
N VAL A 117 1.70 21.55 37.32
CA VAL A 117 3.06 22.12 37.40
C VAL A 117 3.00 23.64 37.49
N ASP A 118 2.19 24.30 36.67
CA ASP A 118 2.02 25.75 36.69
C ASP A 118 1.48 26.23 38.06
N ARG A 119 0.46 25.55 38.62
CA ARG A 119 -0.05 25.86 39.96
C ARG A 119 1.04 25.73 41.04
N ARG A 120 1.79 24.63 41.06
CA ARG A 120 2.89 24.44 42.02
C ARG A 120 3.97 25.51 41.88
N ALA A 121 4.30 25.90 40.65
CA ALA A 121 5.28 26.96 40.41
C ALA A 121 4.81 28.32 40.95
N ARG A 122 3.51 28.65 40.80
CA ARG A 122 2.93 29.86 41.40
C ARG A 122 2.97 29.80 42.93
N ASP A 123 2.58 28.66 43.52
CA ASP A 123 2.64 28.47 44.98
C ASP A 123 4.07 28.68 45.52
N HIS A 124 5.10 28.20 44.81
CA HIS A 124 6.50 28.43 45.17
C HIS A 124 6.92 29.91 45.04
N SER A 125 6.45 30.61 44.00
CA SER A 125 6.74 32.04 43.85
C SER A 125 6.08 32.89 44.94
N ASP A 126 4.84 32.55 45.33
CA ASP A 126 4.10 33.26 46.39
C ASP A 126 4.80 33.21 47.76
N ILE A 127 5.53 32.11 48.05
CA ILE A 127 6.32 31.95 49.28
C ILE A 127 7.79 32.38 49.11
N GLY A 128 8.14 33.04 48.01
CA GLY A 128 9.47 33.59 47.72
C GLY A 128 10.53 32.56 47.31
N GLN A 129 10.12 31.37 46.87
CA GLN A 129 11.00 30.29 46.41
C GLN A 129 11.13 30.28 44.87
N ASP A 130 11.54 31.40 44.30
CA ASP A 130 11.58 31.59 42.84
C ASP A 130 12.51 30.61 42.11
N LEU A 131 13.57 30.12 42.76
CA LEU A 131 14.44 29.08 42.19
C LEU A 131 13.72 27.74 41.98
N MET A 132 12.84 27.35 42.91
CA MET A 132 12.07 26.12 42.80
C MET A 132 10.95 26.26 41.76
N ALA A 133 10.30 27.43 41.73
CA ALA A 133 9.34 27.76 40.69
C ALA A 133 9.99 27.72 39.30
N SER A 134 11.20 28.28 39.16
CA SER A 134 11.98 28.23 37.94
C SER A 134 12.31 26.78 37.56
N ASP A 135 12.86 25.97 38.45
CA ASP A 135 13.21 24.58 38.10
C ASP A 135 12.02 23.79 37.53
N LEU A 136 10.86 23.86 38.18
CA LEU A 136 9.63 23.24 37.68
C LEU A 136 9.19 23.77 36.31
N LEU A 137 9.27 25.09 36.10
CA LEU A 137 8.84 25.71 34.84
C LEU A 137 9.77 25.44 33.67
N PHE A 138 11.06 25.22 33.94
CA PHE A 138 12.09 25.01 32.92
C PHE A 138 12.42 23.53 32.68
N THR A 139 12.14 22.65 33.63
CA THR A 139 12.40 21.21 33.54
C THR A 139 11.12 20.44 33.19
N ASP A 140 10.13 20.43 34.09
CA ASP A 140 8.92 19.62 33.92
C ASP A 140 7.97 20.21 32.85
N GLY A 141 7.81 21.53 32.87
CA GLY A 141 6.84 22.19 32.01
C GLY A 141 7.09 22.01 30.50
N PRO A 142 8.33 22.13 29.98
CA PRO A 142 8.62 21.86 28.57
C PRO A 142 8.45 20.40 28.18
N GLU A 143 8.78 19.45 29.07
CA GLU A 143 8.59 18.02 28.82
C GLU A 143 7.10 17.70 28.62
N LEU A 144 6.24 18.16 29.53
CA LEU A 144 4.80 17.95 29.44
C LEU A 144 4.18 18.63 28.21
N ALA A 145 4.63 19.83 27.85
CA ALA A 145 4.18 20.51 26.64
C ALA A 145 4.57 19.72 25.36
N LEU A 146 5.78 19.15 25.32
CA LEU A 146 6.22 18.31 24.21
C LEU A 146 5.43 17.00 24.14
N ILE A 147 5.12 16.37 25.28
CA ILE A 147 4.27 15.17 25.34
C ILE A 147 2.88 15.49 24.74
N ALA A 148 2.27 16.61 25.12
CA ALA A 148 0.98 17.04 24.59
C ALA A 148 1.03 17.26 23.06
N ILE A 149 2.04 18.00 22.58
CA ILE A 149 2.23 18.27 21.14
C ILE A 149 2.43 16.96 20.36
N ASN A 150 3.21 16.01 20.89
CA ASN A 150 3.45 14.73 20.25
C ASN A 150 2.17 13.91 20.12
N HIS A 151 1.34 13.86 21.17
CA HIS A 151 0.07 13.16 21.11
C HIS A 151 -0.94 13.82 20.16
N ILE A 152 -0.94 15.15 20.03
CA ILE A 152 -1.72 15.85 18.99
C ILE A 152 -1.21 15.46 17.60
N GLY A 153 0.12 15.37 17.40
CA GLY A 153 0.71 14.90 16.15
C GLY A 153 0.27 13.48 15.77
N LEU A 154 0.29 12.55 16.73
CA LEU A 154 -0.19 11.18 16.54
C LEU A 154 -1.69 11.14 16.19
N ALA A 155 -2.50 11.99 16.83
CA ALA A 155 -3.92 12.12 16.53
C ALA A 155 -4.16 12.62 15.09
N LEU A 156 -3.38 13.61 14.64
CA LEU A 156 -3.45 14.14 13.28
C LEU A 156 -3.06 13.09 12.23
N GLU A 157 -2.04 12.27 12.52
CA GLU A 157 -1.59 11.20 11.64
C GLU A 157 -2.63 10.09 11.51
N ALA A 158 -3.22 9.66 12.63
CA ALA A 158 -4.28 8.64 12.65
C ALA A 158 -5.52 9.08 11.85
N GLU A 159 -5.93 10.34 11.98
CA GLU A 159 -7.09 10.88 11.25
C GLU A 159 -6.82 10.94 9.73
N ARG A 160 -5.58 11.28 9.35
CA ARG A 160 -5.14 11.31 7.96
C ARG A 160 -5.09 9.91 7.35
N GLU A 161 -4.59 8.93 8.08
CA GLU A 161 -4.53 7.54 7.63
C GLU A 161 -5.93 6.99 7.31
N ILE A 162 -6.91 7.24 8.19
CA ILE A 162 -8.30 6.84 7.93
C ILE A 162 -8.87 7.55 6.70
N SER A 163 -8.62 8.86 6.57
CA SER A 163 -9.07 9.65 5.42
C SER A 163 -8.45 9.18 4.09
N ASP A 164 -7.20 8.75 4.10
CA ASP A 164 -6.53 8.24 2.90
C ASP A 164 -7.03 6.84 2.52
N ASN A 165 -7.35 6.01 3.52
CA ASN A 165 -7.96 4.69 3.32
C ASN A 165 -9.38 4.77 2.74
N THR A 166 -10.23 5.69 3.22
CA THR A 166 -11.57 5.91 2.66
C THR A 166 -11.49 6.38 1.21
N ARG A 167 -10.57 7.30 0.89
CA ARG A 167 -10.32 7.76 -0.49
C ARG A 167 -9.84 6.65 -1.41
N ALA A 168 -8.94 5.79 -0.94
CA ALA A 168 -8.45 4.65 -1.70
C ALA A 168 -9.59 3.67 -2.03
N ALA A 169 -10.49 3.42 -1.08
CA ALA A 169 -11.69 2.62 -1.30
C ALA A 169 -12.63 3.26 -2.35
N HIS A 170 -12.84 4.58 -2.29
CA HIS A 170 -13.65 5.29 -3.28
C HIS A 170 -13.05 5.25 -4.69
N ARG A 171 -11.74 5.43 -4.86
CA ARG A 171 -11.08 5.34 -6.18
C ARG A 171 -11.23 3.96 -6.83
N LYS A 172 -11.21 2.87 -6.06
CA LYS A 172 -11.46 1.51 -6.58
C LYS A 172 -12.86 1.35 -7.17
N SER A 173 -13.88 1.94 -6.54
CA SER A 173 -15.26 1.91 -7.06
C SER A 173 -15.49 2.78 -8.30
N GLN A 174 -14.75 3.88 -8.45
CA GLN A 174 -14.80 4.75 -9.65
C GLN A 174 -14.28 4.06 -10.92
N GLY A 175 -13.26 3.20 -10.79
CA GLY A 175 -12.73 2.42 -11.91
C GLY A 175 -13.79 1.52 -12.57
N VAL A 176 -14.71 0.97 -11.78
CA VAL A 176 -15.80 0.12 -12.27
C VAL A 176 -16.88 0.94 -12.99
N ALA A 177 -17.25 2.10 -12.45
CA ALA A 177 -18.27 2.96 -13.06
C ALA A 177 -17.84 3.52 -14.43
N LEU A 178 -16.59 3.99 -14.56
CA LEU A 178 -16.06 4.49 -15.83
C LEU A 178 -15.91 3.38 -16.89
N ALA A 179 -15.53 2.16 -16.47
CA ALA A 179 -15.46 1.01 -17.38
C ALA A 179 -16.83 0.63 -17.98
N THR A 180 -17.90 0.69 -17.18
CA THR A 180 -19.26 0.40 -17.68
C THR A 180 -19.78 1.45 -18.67
N ALA A 181 -19.48 2.73 -18.46
CA ALA A 181 -19.89 3.81 -19.36
C ALA A 181 -19.14 3.75 -20.71
N MET A 182 -17.84 3.47 -20.71
CA MET A 182 -17.07 3.29 -21.96
C MET A 182 -17.48 2.01 -22.70
N GLY A 183 -17.65 0.90 -21.98
CA GLY A 183 -18.03 -0.39 -22.57
C GLY A 183 -19.38 -0.35 -23.28
N THR A 184 -20.38 0.30 -22.68
CA THR A 184 -21.71 0.46 -23.30
C THR A 184 -21.65 1.38 -24.53
N SER A 185 -20.88 2.47 -24.47
CA SER A 185 -20.69 3.39 -25.60
C SER A 185 -20.05 2.71 -26.82
N VAL A 186 -18.99 1.92 -26.59
CA VAL A 186 -18.29 1.16 -27.62
C VAL A 186 -19.17 0.05 -28.19
N LEU A 187 -19.91 -0.67 -27.36
CA LEU A 187 -20.81 -1.75 -27.79
C LEU A 187 -21.98 -1.22 -28.64
N VAL A 188 -22.52 -0.04 -28.29
CA VAL A 188 -23.54 0.63 -29.11
C VAL A 188 -22.96 1.14 -30.43
N ALA A 189 -21.74 1.69 -30.43
CA ALA A 189 -21.05 2.09 -31.65
C ALA A 189 -20.80 0.90 -32.59
N LEU A 190 -20.39 -0.25 -32.04
CA LEU A 190 -20.20 -1.50 -32.79
C LEU A 190 -21.51 -2.04 -33.37
N LEU A 191 -22.63 -1.97 -32.64
CA LEU A 191 -23.96 -2.38 -33.13
C LEU A 191 -24.52 -1.46 -34.23
N LEU A 192 -24.01 -0.24 -34.33
CA LEU A 192 -24.41 0.74 -35.36
C LEU A 192 -23.55 0.68 -36.63
N LEU A 193 -22.45 -0.09 -36.64
CA LEU A 193 -21.63 -0.30 -37.82
C LEU A 193 -22.45 -1.02 -38.91
N PRO A 194 -22.51 -0.49 -40.14
CA PRO A 194 -23.25 -1.11 -41.23
C PRO A 194 -22.56 -2.41 -41.64
N SER A 195 -23.28 -3.54 -41.56
CA SER A 195 -22.83 -4.78 -42.18
C SER A 195 -22.85 -4.62 -43.71
N SER A 196 -21.68 -4.36 -44.28
CA SER A 196 -21.46 -4.43 -45.72
C SER A 196 -21.78 -5.84 -46.17
N LYS A 197 -22.93 -6.02 -46.82
CA LYS A 197 -23.25 -7.27 -47.51
C LYS A 197 -22.13 -7.53 -48.52
N ARG A 198 -21.48 -8.68 -48.38
CA ARG A 198 -20.62 -9.27 -49.41
C ARG A 198 -21.44 -9.27 -50.71
N SER A 199 -20.99 -8.51 -51.70
CA SER A 199 -21.64 -8.47 -53.00
C SER A 199 -21.64 -9.89 -53.56
N THR A 200 -22.82 -10.40 -53.87
CA THR A 200 -23.05 -11.70 -54.48
C THR A 200 -22.21 -11.77 -55.76
N ALA A 201 -21.26 -12.70 -55.81
CA ALA A 201 -20.48 -12.97 -57.00
C ALA A 201 -21.45 -13.34 -58.14
N GLN A 202 -21.35 -12.58 -59.23
CA GLN A 202 -22.14 -12.75 -60.43
C GLN A 202 -21.70 -14.03 -61.12
N ASP A 203 -22.64 -14.96 -61.27
CA ASP A 203 -22.55 -16.18 -62.06
C ASP A 203 -22.14 -15.83 -63.50
N PHE A 204 -20.93 -16.24 -63.89
CA PHE A 204 -20.48 -16.22 -65.28
C PHE A 204 -20.22 -17.66 -65.72
N GLY A 205 -21.09 -18.11 -66.62
CA GLY A 205 -21.09 -19.44 -67.20
C GLY A 205 -19.79 -19.77 -67.92
N ARG A 206 -19.23 -20.91 -67.52
CA ARG A 206 -18.67 -21.99 -68.35
C ARG A 206 -18.33 -21.61 -69.80
N THR A 207 -17.04 -21.45 -70.09
CA THR A 207 -16.46 -22.05 -71.31
C THR A 207 -15.03 -22.51 -71.05
N ASP A 208 -14.83 -23.75 -71.45
CA ASP A 208 -13.65 -24.60 -71.60
C ASP A 208 -12.31 -23.88 -71.91
N ARG A 209 -11.23 -24.32 -71.26
CA ARG A 209 -10.06 -24.99 -71.89
C ARG A 209 -8.69 -24.55 -71.36
N LYS A 210 -8.03 -25.50 -70.65
CA LYS A 210 -6.60 -25.87 -70.56
C LYS A 210 -5.49 -24.82 -70.36
N VAL A 211 -4.40 -25.35 -69.79
CA VAL A 211 -3.03 -24.82 -69.59
C VAL A 211 -2.85 -24.23 -68.18
N GLU A 212 -2.49 -25.01 -67.16
CA GLU A 212 -1.18 -25.65 -66.89
C GLU A 212 -0.22 -24.69 -66.17
N GLU A 213 0.32 -25.20 -65.04
CA GLU A 213 1.53 -24.77 -64.34
C GLU A 213 1.53 -23.43 -63.59
N ALA A 214 1.40 -23.50 -62.26
CA ALA A 214 2.59 -23.42 -61.40
C ALA A 214 2.24 -23.65 -59.91
N ASN A 215 2.89 -24.65 -59.33
CA ASN A 215 3.21 -24.78 -57.90
C ASN A 215 2.08 -25.07 -56.90
N ARG A 216 1.72 -26.37 -56.76
CA ARG A 216 1.21 -26.95 -55.51
C ARG A 216 2.11 -28.10 -55.07
N VAL A 217 2.77 -27.91 -53.95
CA VAL A 217 3.50 -28.87 -53.10
C VAL A 217 3.33 -28.28 -51.69
N PHE A 218 2.91 -28.92 -50.61
CA PHE A 218 2.52 -30.30 -50.27
C PHE A 218 1.79 -30.16 -48.92
N LEU A 219 0.66 -30.83 -48.70
CA LEU A 219 0.22 -31.24 -47.36
C LEU A 219 -0.37 -32.63 -47.54
N GLN A 220 0.36 -33.61 -47.01
CA GLN A 220 0.04 -35.03 -47.09
C GLN A 220 -0.69 -35.41 -45.80
N ASP A 221 -1.98 -35.71 -45.96
CA ASP A 221 -2.70 -36.63 -45.07
C ASP A 221 -2.28 -38.06 -45.40
N VAL A 222 -2.07 -38.89 -44.38
CA VAL A 222 -2.08 -40.34 -44.52
C VAL A 222 -3.08 -40.90 -43.53
N GLU A 223 -4.03 -41.64 -44.11
CA GLU A 223 -5.20 -42.27 -43.56
C GLU A 223 -4.89 -43.41 -42.57
N GLU A 224 -5.93 -43.68 -41.78
CA GLU A 224 -6.21 -44.93 -41.08
C GLU A 224 -6.10 -46.16 -41.98
N SER A 225 -5.68 -47.27 -41.39
CA SER A 225 -6.16 -48.60 -41.80
C SER A 225 -6.25 -49.51 -40.58
N SER A 226 -7.48 -49.95 -40.33
CA SER A 226 -7.92 -50.94 -39.35
C SER A 226 -7.59 -52.38 -39.75
N GLU A 227 -7.43 -53.28 -38.78
CA GLU A 227 -7.93 -54.68 -38.74
C GLU A 227 -7.53 -55.29 -37.37
N ASN A 228 -8.50 -55.58 -36.47
CA ASN A 228 -9.11 -56.90 -36.18
C ASN A 228 -8.13 -57.92 -35.55
N ILE A 229 -8.36 -58.64 -34.44
CA ILE A 229 -9.55 -59.40 -33.99
C ILE A 229 -9.31 -59.99 -32.56
N ASP A 230 -10.42 -60.26 -31.85
CA ASP A 230 -10.68 -61.23 -30.77
C ASP A 230 -10.37 -61.00 -29.27
N GLN A 231 -11.19 -61.71 -28.50
CA GLN A 231 -11.78 -61.50 -27.18
C GLN A 231 -11.47 -62.72 -26.30
N GLU A 232 -11.02 -62.56 -25.06
CA GLU A 232 -11.56 -63.21 -23.83
C GLU A 232 -10.62 -63.07 -22.60
N ASP A 233 -11.25 -62.59 -21.52
CA ASP A 233 -11.26 -63.07 -20.13
C ASP A 233 -10.02 -63.04 -19.19
N THR A 234 -10.38 -62.74 -17.93
CA THR A 234 -9.81 -63.13 -16.64
C THR A 234 -8.79 -62.22 -15.92
N ALA A 235 -9.33 -61.56 -14.87
CA ALA A 235 -8.83 -61.36 -13.51
C ALA A 235 -7.47 -60.66 -13.20
N GLU A 236 -7.61 -59.60 -12.41
CA GLU A 236 -6.83 -59.20 -11.21
C GLU A 236 -5.29 -59.33 -11.17
N THR A 237 -4.65 -58.13 -11.17
CA THR A 237 -3.50 -57.65 -10.36
C THR A 237 -2.20 -58.48 -10.35
N PRO A 238 -1.05 -57.85 -10.70
CA PRO A 238 -0.15 -57.41 -9.64
C PRO A 238 0.58 -56.07 -9.89
N SER A 239 1.03 -55.51 -8.77
CA SER A 239 1.93 -54.37 -8.60
C SER A 239 3.15 -54.28 -9.54
N GLN A 240 3.56 -53.02 -9.67
CA GLN A 240 4.90 -52.47 -9.81
C GLN A 240 5.51 -52.20 -11.21
N ASP A 241 5.97 -50.95 -11.27
CA ASP A 241 7.09 -50.42 -12.04
C ASP A 241 6.88 -50.10 -13.52
N LYS A 242 6.49 -48.84 -13.76
CA LYS A 242 6.83 -48.14 -15.00
C LYS A 242 7.35 -46.76 -14.64
N THR A 243 8.67 -46.70 -14.54
CA THR A 243 9.47 -45.50 -14.73
C THR A 243 8.94 -44.74 -15.95
N THR A 244 8.09 -43.75 -15.72
CA THR A 244 7.74 -42.77 -16.73
C THR A 244 8.72 -41.64 -16.53
N THR A 245 9.77 -41.65 -17.35
CA THR A 245 10.53 -40.44 -17.66
C THR A 245 9.55 -39.47 -18.31
N THR A 246 8.79 -38.74 -17.49
CA THR A 246 8.06 -37.58 -17.93
C THR A 246 9.12 -36.54 -18.23
N THR A 247 9.38 -36.31 -19.51
CA THR A 247 10.10 -35.12 -19.99
C THR A 247 9.38 -33.91 -19.40
N THR A 248 9.94 -33.39 -18.30
CA THR A 248 9.41 -32.27 -17.55
C THR A 248 9.50 -31.04 -18.45
N VAL A 249 8.37 -30.62 -19.01
CA VAL A 249 8.24 -29.24 -19.48
C VAL A 249 8.58 -28.37 -18.26
N PRO A 250 9.55 -27.45 -18.34
CA PRO A 250 9.88 -26.60 -17.21
C PRO A 250 8.62 -25.84 -16.80
N ALA A 251 8.20 -26.00 -15.55
CA ALA A 251 7.00 -25.36 -15.02
C ALA A 251 7.13 -23.84 -15.20
N ALA A 252 6.33 -23.25 -16.07
CA ALA A 252 6.26 -21.80 -16.26
C ALA A 252 5.48 -21.16 -15.11
N LEU A 253 5.73 -19.88 -14.85
CA LEU A 253 4.94 -19.13 -13.88
C LEU A 253 3.54 -18.89 -14.46
N ASP A 254 2.50 -19.20 -13.67
CA ASP A 254 1.11 -18.96 -14.08
C ASP A 254 0.77 -17.46 -13.95
N LEU A 255 0.77 -16.77 -15.09
CA LEU A 255 0.49 -15.34 -15.18
C LEU A 255 -0.94 -14.99 -14.73
N GLN A 256 -1.92 -15.89 -14.87
CA GLN A 256 -3.27 -15.63 -14.39
C GLN A 256 -3.29 -15.61 -12.87
N THR A 257 -2.69 -16.62 -12.24
CA THR A 257 -2.57 -16.67 -10.77
C THR A 257 -1.74 -15.50 -10.24
N ALA A 258 -0.72 -15.05 -10.97
CA ALA A 258 0.04 -13.85 -10.62
C ALA A 258 -0.78 -12.55 -10.75
N ALA A 259 -1.62 -12.42 -11.78
CA ALA A 259 -2.51 -11.26 -11.93
C ALA A 259 -3.57 -11.20 -10.82
N ASP A 260 -4.12 -12.35 -10.44
CA ASP A 260 -5.05 -12.46 -9.31
C ASP A 260 -4.35 -12.07 -7.99
N LEU A 261 -3.12 -12.55 -7.78
CA LEU A 261 -2.28 -12.15 -6.64
C LEU A 261 -2.06 -10.64 -6.58
N CYS A 262 -1.74 -10.01 -7.71
CA CYS A 262 -1.58 -8.56 -7.83
C CYS A 262 -2.89 -7.79 -7.54
N THR A 263 -4.03 -8.37 -7.90
CA THR A 263 -5.35 -7.80 -7.65
C THR A 263 -5.73 -7.90 -6.18
N ASP A 264 -5.37 -8.99 -5.52
CA ASP A 264 -5.59 -9.20 -4.08
C ASP A 264 -4.66 -8.32 -3.24
N LEU A 265 -3.39 -8.20 -3.64
CA LEU A 265 -2.45 -7.28 -3.02
C LEU A 265 -2.96 -5.83 -3.06
N GLY A 266 -3.53 -5.42 -4.21
CA GLY A 266 -4.17 -4.13 -4.36
C GLY A 266 -5.42 -3.93 -3.49
N GLN A 267 -6.02 -4.99 -2.93
CA GLN A 267 -7.21 -4.95 -2.08
C GLN A 267 -6.92 -5.02 -0.57
N LEU A 268 -5.66 -5.26 -0.19
CA LEU A 268 -5.24 -5.35 1.20
C LEU A 268 -5.65 -4.10 2.00
N SER A 269 -6.18 -4.32 3.20
CA SER A 269 -6.65 -3.26 4.10
C SER A 269 -5.91 -3.27 5.45
N ASN A 270 -5.12 -4.31 5.76
CA ASN A 270 -4.33 -4.38 6.98
C ASN A 270 -3.05 -5.21 6.79
N ALA A 271 -2.08 -5.03 7.70
CA ALA A 271 -0.80 -5.73 7.67
C ALA A 271 -0.90 -7.23 8.00
N SER A 272 -1.95 -7.68 8.69
CA SER A 272 -2.14 -9.09 9.04
C SER A 272 -2.49 -9.95 7.83
N GLU A 273 -3.26 -9.39 6.87
CA GLU A 273 -3.58 -10.03 5.59
C GLU A 273 -2.35 -10.16 4.67
N LEU A 274 -1.35 -9.31 4.83
CA LEU A 274 -0.10 -9.37 4.06
C LEU A 274 0.65 -10.69 4.29
N ASN A 275 0.64 -11.25 5.51
CA ASN A 275 1.24 -12.56 5.80
C ASN A 275 0.57 -13.70 5.00
N VAL A 276 -0.75 -13.66 4.85
CA VAL A 276 -1.52 -14.66 4.09
C VAL A 276 -1.20 -14.54 2.61
N ILE A 277 -1.11 -13.31 2.09
CA ILE A 277 -0.76 -13.06 0.69
C ILE A 277 0.66 -13.52 0.40
N LEU A 278 1.64 -13.28 1.29
CA LEU A 278 3.02 -13.75 1.09
C LEU A 278 3.13 -15.27 1.00
N ALA A 279 2.30 -16.01 1.74
CA ALA A 279 2.25 -17.47 1.63
C ALA A 279 1.78 -17.92 0.22
N ARG A 280 0.83 -17.20 -0.37
CA ARG A 280 0.38 -17.45 -1.74
C ARG A 280 1.41 -16.98 -2.78
N THR A 281 2.07 -15.85 -2.55
CA THR A 281 3.21 -15.39 -3.35
C THR A 281 4.28 -16.47 -3.43
N ALA A 282 4.65 -17.09 -2.30
CA ALA A 282 5.64 -18.15 -2.28
C ALA A 282 5.26 -19.34 -3.16
N GLN A 283 3.98 -19.69 -3.24
CA GLN A 283 3.48 -20.75 -4.12
C GLN A 283 3.59 -20.34 -5.60
N VAL A 284 3.19 -19.12 -5.95
CA VAL A 284 3.25 -18.60 -7.33
C VAL A 284 4.68 -18.54 -7.86
N PHE A 285 5.62 -18.17 -7.01
CA PHE A 285 7.03 -18.01 -7.37
C PHE A 285 7.85 -19.30 -7.22
N ASN A 286 7.27 -20.42 -6.75
CA ASN A 286 8.03 -21.60 -6.31
C ASN A 286 9.15 -21.22 -5.31
N ALA A 287 8.85 -20.28 -4.42
CA ALA A 287 9.79 -19.76 -3.44
C ALA A 287 9.82 -20.62 -2.18
N SER A 288 11.01 -20.80 -1.60
CA SER A 288 11.17 -21.38 -0.26
C SER A 288 11.09 -20.33 0.83
N GLY A 289 11.48 -19.10 0.52
CA GLY A 289 11.56 -17.99 1.47
C GLY A 289 11.26 -16.67 0.79
N ILE A 290 10.56 -15.79 1.49
CA ILE A 290 10.31 -14.40 1.08
C ILE A 290 10.61 -13.49 2.26
N ILE A 291 11.31 -12.40 2.03
CA ILE A 291 11.51 -11.34 3.03
C ILE A 291 11.25 -10.00 2.37
N VAL A 292 10.45 -9.16 3.02
CA VAL A 292 10.33 -7.74 2.70
C VAL A 292 11.19 -6.97 3.69
N TRP A 293 12.25 -6.36 3.18
CA TRP A 293 13.16 -5.50 3.91
C TRP A 293 12.70 -4.07 3.79
N VAL A 294 12.69 -3.33 4.90
CA VAL A 294 12.30 -1.91 4.93
C VAL A 294 13.43 -1.12 5.56
N ARG A 295 13.67 0.08 5.03
CA ARG A 295 14.63 1.02 5.60
C ARG A 295 14.24 1.34 7.05
N ASP A 296 15.20 1.21 7.95
CA ASP A 296 15.03 1.54 9.34
C ASP A 296 14.85 3.05 9.54
N ALA A 297 14.38 3.43 10.72
CA ALA A 297 14.21 4.81 11.13
C ALA A 297 15.48 5.66 10.91
N ASN A 298 16.66 5.10 11.20
CA ASN A 298 17.93 5.81 11.06
C ASN A 298 18.34 6.03 9.59
N GLY A 299 17.69 5.37 8.64
CA GLY A 299 17.93 5.51 7.21
C GLY A 299 19.18 4.78 6.69
N HIS A 300 19.86 4.04 7.56
CA HIS A 300 21.20 3.48 7.29
C HIS A 300 21.21 1.95 7.24
N SER A 301 20.15 1.30 7.69
CA SER A 301 20.04 -0.16 7.62
C SER A 301 18.67 -0.60 7.10
N LEU A 302 18.62 -1.82 6.59
CA LEU A 302 17.42 -2.54 6.20
C LEU A 302 17.06 -3.54 7.30
N ARG A 303 15.83 -3.47 7.80
CA ARG A 303 15.29 -4.45 8.75
C ARG A 303 14.28 -5.36 8.07
N PRO A 304 14.19 -6.65 8.43
CA PRO A 304 13.13 -7.52 7.94
C PRO A 304 11.81 -7.05 8.55
N ALA A 305 10.90 -6.56 7.73
CA ALA A 305 9.58 -6.11 8.20
C ALA A 305 8.59 -7.27 8.28
N ILE A 306 8.64 -8.17 7.30
CA ILE A 306 7.79 -9.35 7.21
C ILE A 306 8.51 -10.43 6.40
N GLY A 307 8.23 -11.69 6.70
CA GLY A 307 8.77 -12.80 5.92
C GLY A 307 7.90 -14.05 5.95
N HIS A 308 8.07 -14.87 4.91
CA HIS A 308 7.45 -16.19 4.76
C HIS A 308 8.53 -17.24 4.54
N GLY A 309 8.34 -18.46 5.02
CA GLY A 309 9.35 -19.54 4.94
C GLY A 309 10.37 -19.55 6.09
N TYR A 310 10.27 -18.58 7.01
CA TYR A 310 11.11 -18.46 8.20
C TYR A 310 10.26 -18.51 9.47
N SER A 311 10.77 -19.13 10.52
CA SER A 311 10.17 -18.99 11.85
C SER A 311 10.43 -17.57 12.40
N GLU A 312 9.55 -17.06 13.27
CA GLU A 312 9.75 -15.74 13.90
C GLU A 312 11.12 -15.61 14.59
N ALA A 313 11.57 -16.67 15.27
CA ALA A 313 12.89 -16.72 15.89
C ALA A 313 14.04 -16.66 14.88
N THR A 314 13.87 -17.19 13.67
CA THR A 314 14.87 -17.10 12.59
C THR A 314 14.88 -15.71 11.98
N LEU A 315 13.70 -15.13 11.74
CA LEU A 315 13.56 -13.77 11.21
C LEU A 315 14.17 -12.74 12.16
N ALA A 316 13.93 -12.88 13.47
CA ALA A 316 14.52 -12.03 14.51
C ALA A 316 16.05 -12.16 14.59
N ARG A 317 16.61 -13.33 14.24
CA ARG A 317 18.06 -13.58 14.24
C ARG A 317 18.78 -13.04 13.00
N LEU A 318 18.08 -12.80 11.89
CA LEU A 318 18.67 -12.19 10.69
C LEU A 318 19.20 -10.78 10.96
N GLY A 319 18.58 -10.05 11.90
CA GLY A 319 19.01 -8.71 12.29
C GLY A 319 18.84 -7.68 11.16
N THR A 320 19.54 -6.55 11.26
CA THR A 320 19.53 -5.49 10.27
C THR A 320 20.72 -5.60 9.33
N ILE A 321 20.52 -5.28 8.06
CA ILE A 321 21.56 -5.23 7.03
C ILE A 321 21.95 -3.77 6.78
N PRO A 322 23.21 -3.34 6.95
CA PRO A 322 23.63 -1.99 6.57
C PRO A 322 23.35 -1.73 5.07
N CYS A 323 22.85 -0.54 4.74
CA CYS A 323 22.51 -0.18 3.37
C CYS A 323 23.73 -0.17 2.42
N ASP A 324 24.94 -0.03 2.96
CA ASP A 324 26.23 -0.04 2.26
C ASP A 324 26.94 -1.40 2.27
N ASP A 325 26.31 -2.44 2.82
CA ASP A 325 26.90 -3.77 2.94
C ASP A 325 27.10 -4.48 1.58
N ASP A 326 27.96 -5.49 1.57
CA ASP A 326 28.33 -6.26 0.37
C ASP A 326 27.50 -7.55 0.25
N ASN A 327 26.18 -7.37 0.11
CA ASN A 327 25.23 -8.45 -0.16
C ASN A 327 24.17 -8.02 -1.19
N ALA A 328 23.52 -8.99 -1.83
CA ALA A 328 22.59 -8.74 -2.92
C ALA A 328 21.38 -7.87 -2.54
N THR A 329 20.95 -7.91 -1.27
CA THR A 329 19.85 -7.06 -0.77
C THR A 329 20.31 -5.60 -0.65
N ALA A 330 21.47 -5.36 -0.04
CA ALA A 330 22.04 -4.01 0.08
C ALA A 330 22.44 -3.42 -1.29
N VAL A 331 22.95 -4.23 -2.21
CA VAL A 331 23.26 -3.80 -3.59
C VAL A 331 21.99 -3.39 -4.34
N ALA A 332 20.94 -4.21 -4.31
CA ALA A 332 19.66 -3.88 -4.96
C ALA A 332 19.06 -2.57 -4.45
N PHE A 333 19.21 -2.32 -3.15
CA PHE A 333 18.77 -1.08 -2.53
C PHE A 333 19.54 0.15 -3.03
N ARG A 334 20.87 0.05 -3.16
CA ARG A 334 21.72 1.17 -3.59
C ARG A 334 21.58 1.49 -5.07
N ASP A 335 21.53 0.44 -5.89
CA ASP A 335 21.54 0.59 -7.34
C ASP A 335 20.13 0.81 -7.90
N GLU A 336 19.10 0.59 -7.08
CA GLU A 336 17.69 0.61 -7.47
C GLU A 336 17.42 -0.31 -8.67
N GLN A 337 18.18 -1.40 -8.76
CA GLN A 337 18.04 -2.45 -9.78
C GLN A 337 17.77 -3.80 -9.14
N MET A 338 17.11 -4.67 -9.89
CA MET A 338 16.96 -6.07 -9.51
C MET A 338 18.29 -6.81 -9.66
N HIS A 339 18.64 -7.63 -8.68
CA HIS A 339 19.79 -8.52 -8.75
C HIS A 339 19.36 -9.98 -8.62
N ILE A 340 20.01 -10.82 -9.41
CA ILE A 340 19.81 -12.26 -9.42
C ILE A 340 21.03 -12.90 -8.78
N VAL A 341 20.81 -13.66 -7.72
CA VAL A 341 21.81 -14.52 -7.10
C VAL A 341 21.59 -15.92 -7.65
N PRO A 342 22.46 -16.43 -8.53
CA PRO A 342 22.28 -17.75 -9.11
C PRO A 342 22.36 -18.83 -8.01
N VAL A 343 21.71 -19.97 -8.24
CA VAL A 343 21.90 -21.17 -7.40
C VAL A 343 23.39 -21.54 -7.35
N GLU A 344 23.93 -21.67 -6.14
CA GLU A 344 25.26 -22.23 -5.88
C GLU A 344 25.15 -23.56 -5.12
N HIS A 345 26.26 -24.30 -5.01
CA HIS A 345 26.26 -25.64 -4.40
C HIS A 345 25.65 -25.61 -2.99
N ASN A 346 24.46 -26.21 -2.84
CA ASN A 346 23.71 -26.35 -1.60
C ASN A 346 23.02 -25.06 -1.08
N THR A 347 22.87 -24.03 -1.92
CA THR A 347 22.05 -22.83 -1.63
C THR A 347 20.94 -22.67 -2.67
N LEU A 348 19.83 -22.05 -2.27
CA LEU A 348 18.77 -21.67 -3.20
C LEU A 348 19.21 -20.45 -4.02
N GLY A 349 18.73 -20.35 -5.24
CA GLY A 349 18.86 -19.13 -6.03
C GLY A 349 17.98 -18.05 -5.42
N ALA A 350 18.31 -16.78 -5.65
CA ALA A 350 17.50 -15.69 -5.14
C ALA A 350 17.34 -14.55 -6.15
N ILE A 351 16.24 -13.82 -6.01
CA ILE A 351 16.06 -12.51 -6.65
C ILE A 351 15.89 -11.48 -5.55
N THR A 352 16.65 -10.39 -5.62
CA THR A 352 16.45 -9.19 -4.81
C THR A 352 15.94 -8.08 -5.70
N VAL A 353 14.77 -7.51 -5.34
CA VAL A 353 14.09 -6.48 -6.12
C VAL A 353 13.90 -5.23 -5.25
N PRO A 354 14.34 -4.05 -5.69
CA PRO A 354 14.16 -2.82 -4.92
C PRO A 354 12.69 -2.41 -4.90
N ILE A 355 12.24 -1.92 -3.74
CA ILE A 355 10.91 -1.32 -3.55
C ILE A 355 11.11 0.19 -3.66
N VAL A 356 10.88 0.72 -4.86
CA VAL A 356 11.12 2.13 -5.18
C VAL A 356 9.84 2.93 -5.09
N SER A 357 9.91 4.05 -4.38
CA SER A 357 8.83 5.04 -4.25
C SER A 357 9.27 6.38 -4.86
N ILE A 358 8.41 7.40 -4.78
CA ILE A 358 8.76 8.75 -5.24
C ILE A 358 9.93 9.39 -4.48
N SER A 359 10.21 8.94 -3.24
CA SER A 359 11.33 9.41 -2.43
C SER A 359 12.60 8.57 -2.59
N GLY A 360 12.61 7.60 -3.53
CA GLY A 360 13.69 6.66 -3.77
C GLY A 360 13.40 5.26 -3.22
N CYS A 361 14.43 4.41 -3.19
CA CYS A 361 14.31 3.05 -2.67
C CYS A 361 14.04 3.00 -1.16
N ILE A 362 12.84 2.55 -0.77
CA ILE A 362 12.38 2.49 0.64
C ILE A 362 12.56 1.10 1.26
N GLY A 363 12.88 0.09 0.45
CA GLY A 363 13.02 -1.28 0.90
C GLY A 363 13.45 -2.21 -0.22
N VAL A 364 13.53 -3.51 0.07
CA VAL A 364 13.90 -4.55 -0.90
C VAL A 364 13.05 -5.78 -0.66
N LEU A 365 12.50 -6.36 -1.72
CA LEU A 365 11.90 -7.69 -1.71
C LEU A 365 12.98 -8.72 -2.02
N SER A 366 13.15 -9.73 -1.16
CA SER A 366 14.03 -10.87 -1.41
C SER A 366 13.21 -12.16 -1.55
N LEU A 367 13.43 -12.89 -2.63
CA LEU A 367 12.77 -14.16 -2.95
C LEU A 367 13.83 -15.25 -3.07
N GLU A 368 13.75 -16.29 -2.24
CA GLU A 368 14.57 -17.49 -2.39
C GLU A 368 13.79 -18.53 -3.20
N LEU A 369 14.32 -18.87 -4.38
CA LEU A 369 13.62 -19.61 -5.42
C LEU A 369 14.21 -21.01 -5.60
N LYS A 370 13.33 -21.97 -5.88
CA LYS A 370 13.71 -23.36 -6.13
C LYS A 370 13.91 -23.61 -7.62
N ASP A 371 14.63 -24.70 -7.93
CA ASP A 371 14.69 -25.28 -9.28
C ASP A 371 15.13 -24.31 -10.40
N GLY A 372 15.99 -23.34 -10.09
CA GLY A 372 16.50 -22.38 -11.06
C GLY A 372 15.49 -21.33 -11.53
N TRP A 373 14.38 -21.14 -10.81
CA TRP A 373 13.33 -20.18 -11.20
C TRP A 373 13.83 -18.73 -11.20
N GLU A 374 14.93 -18.42 -10.52
CA GLU A 374 15.55 -17.09 -10.54
C GLU A 374 16.04 -16.67 -11.93
N GLN A 375 16.30 -17.63 -12.82
CA GLN A 375 16.77 -17.38 -14.19
C GLN A 375 15.64 -17.12 -15.20
N LYS A 376 14.38 -17.33 -14.81
CA LYS A 376 13.26 -17.23 -15.75
C LYS A 376 12.78 -15.78 -15.88
N GLU A 377 12.62 -15.33 -17.11
CA GLU A 377 12.20 -13.94 -17.41
C GLU A 377 10.79 -13.63 -16.90
N ASP A 378 9.86 -14.58 -16.96
CA ASP A 378 8.49 -14.44 -16.45
C ASP A 378 8.48 -14.24 -14.91
N VAL A 379 9.32 -14.98 -14.20
CA VAL A 379 9.53 -14.86 -12.75
C VAL A 379 10.14 -13.50 -12.40
N GLN A 380 11.21 -13.09 -13.09
CA GLN A 380 11.84 -11.79 -12.88
C GLN A 380 10.86 -10.64 -13.13
N ALA A 381 10.15 -10.65 -14.27
CA ALA A 381 9.18 -9.60 -14.61
C ALA A 381 8.06 -9.52 -13.57
N THR A 382 7.55 -10.67 -13.11
CA THR A 382 6.50 -10.72 -12.08
C THR A 382 7.01 -10.23 -10.73
N ALA A 383 8.27 -10.54 -10.37
CA ALA A 383 8.89 -10.03 -9.14
C ALA A 383 9.02 -8.50 -9.17
N ALA A 384 9.39 -7.91 -10.33
CA ALA A 384 9.42 -6.46 -10.52
C ALA A 384 8.04 -5.82 -10.33
N ILE A 385 6.99 -6.41 -10.92
CA ILE A 385 5.61 -5.94 -10.79
C ILE A 385 5.17 -6.00 -9.32
N LEU A 386 5.45 -7.11 -8.64
CA LEU A 386 5.11 -7.29 -7.23
C LEU A 386 5.80 -6.24 -6.36
N SER A 387 7.09 -6.00 -6.56
CA SER A 387 7.84 -4.97 -5.83
C SER A 387 7.28 -3.57 -6.04
N ALA A 388 6.89 -3.24 -7.28
CA ALA A 388 6.25 -1.97 -7.61
C ALA A 388 4.90 -1.78 -6.91
N GLN A 389 4.13 -2.84 -6.66
CA GLN A 389 2.90 -2.76 -5.88
C GLN A 389 3.16 -2.64 -4.39
N LEU A 390 4.19 -3.31 -3.86
CA LEU A 390 4.58 -3.20 -2.45
C LEU A 390 5.00 -1.77 -2.09
N SER A 391 5.52 -0.98 -3.02
CA SER A 391 5.86 0.43 -2.75
C SER A 391 4.65 1.30 -2.39
N THR A 392 3.43 0.85 -2.72
CA THR A 392 2.17 1.51 -2.33
C THR A 392 1.67 1.11 -0.95
N LEU A 393 2.21 0.03 -0.37
CA LEU A 393 1.77 -0.56 0.90
C LEU A 393 2.81 -0.40 2.01
N VAL A 394 4.09 -0.29 1.66
CA VAL A 394 5.19 -0.16 2.62
C VAL A 394 5.38 1.31 2.97
N VAL A 395 5.06 1.67 4.22
CA VAL A 395 5.39 2.99 4.78
C VAL A 395 6.79 2.90 5.41
N PRO A 396 7.74 3.82 5.08
CA PRO A 396 9.03 3.88 5.76
C PRO A 396 8.83 4.20 7.25
N ASP A 397 9.62 3.57 8.14
CA ASP A 397 9.59 3.85 9.57
C ASP A 397 9.88 5.35 9.82
N VAL A 398 8.92 6.04 10.44
CA VAL A 398 9.15 7.39 10.96
C VAL A 398 9.92 7.26 12.28
N THR A 399 11.07 7.92 12.40
CA THR A 399 11.91 7.94 13.59
C THR A 399 11.17 8.35 14.85
N VAL A 400 10.88 7.39 15.74
CA VAL A 400 10.80 7.63 17.18
C VAL A 400 12.17 7.31 17.76
N LYS A 401 12.97 8.35 18.03
CA LYS A 401 14.33 8.21 18.60
C LYS A 401 14.21 7.68 20.03
N ALA A 402 14.45 6.39 20.21
CA ALA A 402 14.46 5.75 21.53
C ALA A 402 15.59 6.33 22.41
N LYS A 403 15.18 6.85 23.56
CA LYS A 403 16.00 7.28 24.70
C LYS A 403 16.67 6.03 25.30
N SER A 404 17.88 5.71 24.87
CA SER A 404 18.69 4.63 25.46
C SER A 404 20.18 4.94 25.33
N ALA A 405 20.63 6.05 25.92
CA ALA A 405 22.06 6.34 26.09
C ALA A 405 22.39 7.03 27.41
N GLU A 406 21.52 6.96 28.42
CA GLU A 406 21.74 7.60 29.72
C GLU A 406 21.39 6.65 30.88
N ALA A 407 21.94 5.43 30.84
CA ALA A 407 21.94 4.50 31.98
C ALA A 407 23.27 3.75 32.13
N ALA A 408 24.37 4.27 31.56
CA ALA A 408 25.71 3.68 31.70
C ALA A 408 26.73 4.60 32.39
N GLN A 409 26.29 5.73 32.96
CA GLN A 409 27.10 6.58 33.82
C GLN A 409 26.25 7.12 34.97
N ALA A 410 25.92 6.25 35.93
CA ALA A 410 25.55 6.63 37.29
C ALA A 410 26.05 5.54 38.24
#